data_AF-A0A7M2X9S3-F1
#
_entry.id   AF-A0A7M2X9S3-F1
#
_cell.length_a   1.000
_cell.length_b   1.000
_cell.length_c   1.000
_cell.angle_alpha   90.00
_cell.angle_beta   90.00
_cell.angle_gamma   90.00
#
_symmetry.space_group_name_H-M   'P 1'
#
loop_
_entity.id
_entity.type
_entity.pdbx_description
1 polymer ?
#
loop_
_entity_poly.entity_id
_entity_poly.type
_entity_poly.pdbx_seq_one_letter_code
_entity_poly.pdbx_strand_id
1 'polypeptide(L)'
;MILNLVLAAMLFGPLVLLRLFQITHTSLIAGFDPLPNRKAPFCENPKFVVTLFAALTFTGYLYLLYSLAVTFLRYGLPPCESDEAVFWSRMACSVGLFLGGTLLFLPRKSSGFRCAVAVGLPTVLCGVQYLVINHNEQQQAACAARSLPEAMAACRSNTAHYRFSTSSEGFATLTLIAPGTTDRAWNCLTNWTYHAESAPSLKIDESVYAAARRRAKLNSEM
;
A
#
# COMPACT_ATOMS: atom_id res chain seq x y z
N MET A 1 -1.23 8.40 21.22
CA MET A 1 -2.65 8.16 21.59
C MET A 1 -3.46 7.57 20.43
N ILE A 2 -3.41 8.14 19.22
CA ILE A 2 -4.10 7.62 18.02
C ILE A 2 -3.65 6.20 17.66
N LEU A 3 -2.35 5.90 17.75
CA LEU A 3 -1.80 4.57 17.47
C LEU A 3 -2.39 3.47 18.36
N ASN A 4 -2.62 3.76 19.65
CA ASN A 4 -3.20 2.79 20.60
C ASN A 4 -4.69 2.56 20.35
N LEU A 5 -5.41 3.58 19.88
CA LEU A 5 -6.83 3.45 19.51
C LEU A 5 -6.99 2.61 18.23
N VAL A 6 -6.10 2.79 17.26
CA VAL A 6 -6.06 1.99 16.03
C VAL A 6 -5.63 0.55 16.33
N LEU A 7 -4.59 0.35 17.15
CA LEU A 7 -4.21 -1.00 17.61
C LEU A 7 -5.34 -1.69 18.37
N ALA A 8 -6.06 -0.97 19.24
CA ALA A 8 -7.22 -1.52 19.92
C ALA A 8 -8.32 -1.91 18.92
N ALA A 9 -8.67 -1.05 17.95
CA ALA A 9 -9.64 -1.39 16.91
C ALA A 9 -9.18 -2.60 16.06
N MET A 10 -7.88 -2.75 15.83
CA MET A 10 -7.28 -3.86 15.09
C MET A 10 -7.14 -5.15 15.88
N LEU A 11 -7.07 -5.10 17.20
CA LEU A 11 -7.02 -6.29 18.05
C LEU A 11 -8.44 -6.75 18.41
N PHE A 12 -9.33 -5.80 18.70
CA PHE A 12 -10.72 -6.09 19.04
C PHE A 12 -11.59 -6.37 17.81
N GLY A 13 -11.30 -5.77 16.65
CA GLY A 13 -12.04 -6.03 15.40
C GLY A 13 -12.03 -7.51 14.99
N PRO A 14 -10.85 -8.16 14.89
CA PRO A 14 -10.74 -9.58 14.62
C PRO A 14 -11.33 -10.45 15.74
N LEU A 15 -11.21 -10.07 17.01
CA LEU A 15 -11.81 -10.82 18.13
C LEU A 15 -13.34 -10.75 18.12
N VAL A 16 -13.92 -9.60 17.76
CA VAL A 16 -15.36 -9.42 17.58
C VAL A 16 -15.82 -10.20 16.35
N LEU A 17 -15.07 -10.15 15.25
CA LEU A 17 -15.31 -10.98 14.07
C LEU A 17 -15.16 -12.48 14.39
N LEU A 18 -14.20 -12.90 15.23
CA LEU A 18 -14.02 -14.29 15.65
C LEU A 18 -15.15 -14.76 16.56
N ARG A 19 -15.65 -13.90 17.47
CA ARG A 19 -16.82 -14.19 18.30
C ARG A 19 -18.09 -14.29 17.46
N LEU A 20 -18.29 -13.36 16.52
CA LEU A 20 -19.40 -13.42 15.57
C LEU A 20 -19.28 -14.67 14.69
N PHE A 21 -18.08 -15.00 14.24
CA PHE A 21 -17.78 -16.20 13.48
C PHE A 21 -18.06 -17.45 14.31
N GLN A 22 -17.62 -17.55 15.56
CA GLN A 22 -17.90 -18.67 16.46
C GLN A 22 -19.40 -18.84 16.71
N ILE A 23 -20.15 -17.75 16.92
CA ILE A 23 -21.62 -17.79 17.06
C ILE A 23 -22.28 -18.32 15.78
N THR A 24 -21.77 -17.93 14.61
CA THR A 24 -22.25 -18.48 13.33
C THR A 24 -21.76 -19.91 13.07
N HIS A 25 -20.59 -20.31 13.57
CA HIS A 25 -19.97 -21.61 13.30
C HIS A 25 -20.56 -22.73 14.15
N THR A 26 -20.90 -22.47 15.41
CA THR A 26 -21.70 -23.41 16.24
C THR A 26 -23.09 -23.64 15.65
N SER A 27 -23.63 -22.64 14.95
CA SER A 27 -24.87 -22.77 14.17
C SER A 27 -24.67 -23.52 12.84
N LEU A 28 -23.45 -23.51 12.28
CA LEU A 28 -23.09 -24.09 10.98
C LEU A 28 -22.81 -25.60 11.07
N ILE A 29 -22.06 -26.03 12.10
CA ILE A 29 -21.65 -27.45 12.25
C ILE A 29 -22.86 -28.34 12.62
N ALA A 30 -23.87 -27.80 13.30
CA ALA A 30 -25.07 -28.55 13.65
C ALA A 30 -26.03 -28.82 12.47
N GLY A 31 -25.73 -28.34 11.25
CA GLY A 31 -26.65 -28.40 10.10
C GLY A 31 -26.10 -29.02 8.82
N PHE A 32 -24.87 -29.53 8.82
CA PHE A 32 -24.21 -30.10 7.63
C PHE A 32 -24.54 -31.59 7.42
N ASP A 33 -25.83 -31.93 7.38
CA ASP A 33 -26.26 -33.14 6.67
C ASP A 33 -26.36 -32.79 5.18
N PRO A 34 -25.59 -33.46 4.29
CA PRO A 34 -25.62 -33.20 2.86
C PRO A 34 -26.90 -33.80 2.25
N LEU A 35 -28.04 -33.14 2.48
CA LEU A 35 -29.30 -33.45 1.80
C LEU A 35 -29.32 -32.75 0.43
N PRO A 36 -29.49 -33.49 -0.68
CA PRO A 36 -29.28 -33.00 -2.06
C PRO A 36 -30.32 -31.98 -2.58
N ASN A 37 -31.09 -31.33 -1.70
CA ASN A 37 -32.16 -30.40 -2.11
C ASN A 37 -32.40 -29.20 -1.17
N ARG A 38 -31.54 -28.95 -0.18
CA ARG A 38 -31.67 -27.75 0.67
C ARG A 38 -31.01 -26.54 0.01
N LYS A 39 -31.85 -25.57 -0.38
CA LYS A 39 -31.40 -24.20 -0.71
C LYS A 39 -30.56 -23.68 0.45
N ALA A 40 -29.42 -23.03 0.16
CA ALA A 40 -28.51 -22.50 1.17
C ALA A 40 -29.28 -21.54 2.12
N PRO A 41 -29.55 -21.93 3.38
CA PRO A 41 -30.50 -21.21 4.24
C PRO A 41 -29.94 -19.87 4.76
N PHE A 42 -28.64 -19.66 4.61
CA PHE A 42 -27.93 -18.51 5.19
C PHE A 42 -28.35 -17.17 4.60
N CYS A 43 -28.80 -17.12 3.35
CA CYS A 43 -29.09 -15.87 2.65
C CYS A 43 -30.56 -15.44 2.69
N GLU A 44 -31.42 -16.26 3.29
CA GLU A 44 -32.86 -15.98 3.40
C GLU A 44 -33.22 -15.30 4.73
N ASN A 45 -32.35 -15.36 5.74
CA ASN A 45 -32.59 -14.67 7.01
C ASN A 45 -32.25 -13.16 6.89
N PRO A 46 -33.24 -12.25 6.93
CA PRO A 46 -33.01 -10.82 6.74
C PRO A 46 -32.10 -10.23 7.84
N LYS A 47 -32.17 -10.76 9.07
CA LYS A 47 -31.30 -10.31 10.17
C LYS A 47 -29.83 -10.65 9.90
N PHE A 48 -29.57 -11.83 9.33
CA PHE A 48 -28.22 -12.23 8.96
C PHE A 48 -27.66 -11.36 7.84
N VAL A 49 -28.46 -11.11 6.80
CA VAL A 49 -28.05 -10.27 5.65
C VAL A 49 -27.73 -8.84 6.09
N VAL A 50 -28.55 -8.24 6.96
CA VAL A 50 -28.31 -6.89 7.50
C VAL A 50 -27.06 -6.85 8.38
N THR A 51 -26.86 -7.84 9.24
CA THR A 51 -25.66 -7.92 10.08
C THR A 51 -24.39 -8.10 9.25
N LEU A 52 -24.41 -9.00 8.26
CA LEU A 52 -23.28 -9.24 7.36
C LEU A 52 -22.96 -7.99 6.52
N PHE A 53 -23.99 -7.29 6.03
CA PHE A 53 -23.83 -6.01 5.37
C PHE A 53 -23.12 -4.99 6.26
N ALA A 54 -23.64 -4.80 7.48
CA ALA A 54 -23.11 -3.82 8.41
C ALA A 54 -21.65 -4.14 8.75
N ALA A 55 -21.34 -5.42 8.99
CA ALA A 55 -19.98 -5.89 9.24
C ALA A 55 -19.04 -5.60 8.05
N LEU A 56 -19.39 -6.04 6.84
CA LEU A 56 -18.53 -5.87 5.66
C LEU A 56 -18.29 -4.39 5.32
N THR A 57 -19.34 -3.58 5.38
CA THR A 57 -19.27 -2.14 5.06
C THR A 57 -18.44 -1.39 6.10
N PHE A 58 -18.66 -1.67 7.38
CA PHE A 58 -17.91 -1.05 8.47
C PHE A 58 -16.44 -1.49 8.46
N THR A 59 -16.16 -2.78 8.23
CA THR A 59 -14.79 -3.29 8.08
C THR A 59 -14.09 -2.66 6.87
N GLY A 60 -14.75 -2.56 5.72
CA GLY A 60 -14.20 -1.90 4.54
C GLY A 60 -13.86 -0.43 4.79
N TYR A 61 -14.73 0.29 5.48
CA TYR A 61 -14.51 1.68 5.88
C TYR A 61 -13.33 1.84 6.85
N LEU A 62 -13.28 1.04 7.92
CA LEU A 62 -12.15 1.05 8.85
C LEU A 62 -10.83 0.70 8.16
N TYR A 63 -10.86 -0.25 7.21
CA TYR A 63 -9.69 -0.64 6.45
C TYR A 63 -9.20 0.47 5.52
N LEU A 64 -10.12 1.22 4.92
CA LEU A 64 -9.78 2.40 4.12
C LEU A 64 -9.10 3.47 4.99
N LEU A 65 -9.69 3.79 6.15
CA LEU A 65 -9.12 4.74 7.09
C LEU A 65 -7.73 4.31 7.57
N TYR A 66 -7.55 3.03 7.89
CA TYR A 66 -6.24 2.49 8.24
C TYR A 66 -5.24 2.61 7.10
N SER A 67 -5.64 2.24 5.88
CA SER A 67 -4.77 2.31 4.70
C SER A 67 -4.29 3.74 4.46
N LEU A 68 -5.20 4.71 4.55
CA LEU A 68 -4.87 6.13 4.49
C LEU A 68 -3.93 6.53 5.62
N ALA A 69 -4.22 6.13 6.87
CA ALA A 69 -3.37 6.42 8.02
C ALA A 69 -1.95 5.87 7.86
N VAL A 70 -1.78 4.64 7.36
CA VAL A 70 -0.45 4.06 7.08
C VAL A 70 0.27 4.85 5.99
N THR A 71 -0.41 5.21 4.91
CA THR A 71 0.18 6.05 3.85
C THR A 71 0.62 7.40 4.42
N PHE A 72 -0.18 8.02 5.29
CA PHE A 72 0.17 9.29 5.93
C PHE A 72 1.33 9.15 6.93
N LEU A 73 1.35 8.11 7.75
CA LEU A 73 2.42 7.87 8.72
C LEU A 73 3.74 7.49 8.04
N ARG A 74 3.69 6.83 6.87
CA ARG A 74 4.88 6.49 6.07
C ARG A 74 5.51 7.69 5.36
N TYR A 75 4.91 8.88 5.35
CA TYR A 75 5.61 10.09 4.88
C TYR A 75 6.88 10.39 5.67
N GLY A 76 7.07 9.80 6.86
CA GLY A 76 8.32 9.93 7.62
C GLY A 76 9.54 9.25 6.97
N LEU A 77 9.35 8.23 6.12
CA LEU A 77 10.42 7.50 5.42
C LEU A 77 9.95 7.12 4.01
N PRO A 78 10.50 7.72 2.94
CA PRO A 78 10.05 7.42 1.59
C PRO A 78 10.41 5.98 1.19
N PRO A 79 9.57 5.27 0.42
CA PRO A 79 9.88 3.90 0.01
C PRO A 79 11.05 3.87 -0.98
N CYS A 80 11.89 2.84 -0.91
CA CYS A 80 13.04 2.65 -1.80
C CYS A 80 12.60 2.55 -3.26
N GLU A 81 11.53 1.82 -3.52
CA GLU A 81 10.89 1.66 -4.83
C GLU A 81 9.42 2.09 -4.78
N SER A 82 8.79 2.37 -5.94
CA SER A 82 7.41 2.85 -6.00
C SER A 82 6.44 1.89 -5.29
N ASP A 83 5.63 2.41 -4.35
CA ASP A 83 4.61 1.66 -3.62
C ASP A 83 3.21 1.77 -4.26
N GLU A 84 3.14 2.29 -5.49
CA GLU A 84 1.89 2.56 -6.22
C GLU A 84 0.99 1.30 -6.31
N ALA A 85 1.58 0.14 -6.60
CA ALA A 85 0.82 -1.12 -6.67
C ALA A 85 0.18 -1.48 -5.31
N VAL A 86 0.90 -1.26 -4.20
CA VAL A 86 0.38 -1.50 -2.85
C VAL A 86 -0.76 -0.53 -2.55
N PHE A 87 -0.61 0.74 -2.91
CA PHE A 87 -1.65 1.75 -2.76
C PHE A 87 -2.94 1.34 -3.51
N TRP A 88 -2.84 1.01 -4.79
CA TRP A 88 -3.99 0.60 -5.59
C TRP A 88 -4.64 -0.68 -5.09
N SER A 89 -3.85 -1.66 -4.63
CA SER A 89 -4.38 -2.90 -4.07
C SER A 89 -5.17 -2.68 -2.76
N ARG A 90 -4.71 -1.76 -1.89
CA ARG A 90 -5.44 -1.33 -0.68
C ARG A 90 -6.78 -0.70 -1.05
N MET A 91 -6.78 0.22 -2.01
CA MET A 91 -8.00 0.87 -2.49
C MET A 91 -8.98 -0.13 -3.10
N ALA A 92 -8.50 -1.05 -3.94
CA ALA A 92 -9.32 -2.10 -4.54
C ALA A 92 -9.97 -3.01 -3.49
N CYS A 93 -9.22 -3.39 -2.45
CA CYS A 93 -9.73 -4.18 -1.34
C CYS A 93 -10.86 -3.45 -0.56
N SER A 94 -10.65 -2.18 -0.21
CA SER A 94 -11.68 -1.36 0.43
C SER A 94 -12.95 -1.23 -0.43
N VAL A 95 -12.78 -0.97 -1.73
CA VAL A 95 -13.91 -0.89 -2.68
C VAL A 95 -14.63 -2.23 -2.78
N GLY A 96 -13.92 -3.36 -2.84
CA GLY A 96 -14.53 -4.68 -2.88
C GLY A 96 -15.35 -5.02 -1.64
N LEU A 97 -14.86 -4.69 -0.45
CA LEU A 97 -15.61 -4.83 0.80
C LEU A 97 -16.90 -4.00 0.79
N PHE A 98 -16.82 -2.76 0.32
CA PHE A 98 -17.97 -1.87 0.21
C PHE A 98 -19.01 -2.35 -0.81
N LEU A 99 -18.55 -2.77 -2.00
CA LEU A 99 -19.41 -3.33 -3.05
C LEU A 99 -20.03 -4.66 -2.62
N GLY A 100 -19.26 -5.53 -1.96
CA GLY A 100 -19.76 -6.80 -1.42
C GLY A 100 -20.87 -6.60 -0.40
N GLY A 101 -20.72 -5.60 0.48
CA GLY A 101 -21.79 -5.12 1.34
C GLY A 101 -23.00 -4.65 0.52
N THR A 102 -22.82 -3.65 -0.34
CA THR A 102 -23.94 -3.02 -1.08
C THR A 102 -24.71 -4.03 -1.94
N LEU A 103 -24.03 -5.02 -2.52
CA LEU A 103 -24.65 -6.12 -3.26
C LEU A 103 -25.65 -6.91 -2.44
N LEU A 104 -25.43 -7.09 -1.13
CA LEU A 104 -26.37 -7.78 -0.23
C LEU A 104 -27.69 -7.03 -0.06
N PHE A 105 -27.70 -5.71 -0.23
CA PHE A 105 -28.90 -4.85 -0.13
C PHE A 105 -29.77 -4.84 -1.41
N LEU A 106 -29.22 -5.26 -2.55
CA LEU A 106 -29.96 -5.22 -3.81
C LEU A 106 -31.07 -6.29 -3.82
N PRO A 107 -32.33 -5.91 -4.10
CA PRO A 107 -33.44 -6.85 -4.24
C PRO A 107 -33.32 -7.57 -5.59
N ARG A 108 -32.70 -8.75 -5.62
CA ARG A 108 -32.55 -9.60 -6.83
C ARG A 108 -33.03 -11.02 -6.57
N LYS A 109 -33.56 -11.67 -7.62
CA LYS A 109 -34.21 -13.00 -7.53
C LYS A 109 -33.27 -14.18 -7.18
N SER A 110 -31.95 -14.06 -7.35
CA SER A 110 -30.99 -15.14 -7.06
C SER A 110 -30.17 -14.84 -5.80
N SER A 111 -30.59 -15.41 -4.66
CA SER A 111 -29.94 -15.25 -3.36
C SER A 111 -28.56 -15.92 -3.29
N GLY A 112 -28.41 -17.09 -3.93
CA GLY A 112 -27.16 -17.85 -3.93
C GLY A 112 -26.02 -17.15 -4.65
N PHE A 113 -26.27 -16.64 -5.87
CA PHE A 113 -25.27 -15.88 -6.62
C PHE A 113 -24.84 -14.61 -5.87
N ARG A 114 -25.80 -13.88 -5.28
CA ARG A 114 -25.51 -12.66 -4.51
C ARG A 114 -24.58 -12.95 -3.34
N CYS A 115 -24.84 -13.99 -2.57
CA CYS A 115 -23.99 -14.35 -1.43
C CYS A 115 -22.61 -14.85 -1.87
N ALA A 116 -22.55 -15.63 -2.94
CA ALA A 116 -21.29 -16.07 -3.52
C ALA A 116 -20.42 -14.87 -3.93
N VAL A 117 -21.02 -13.85 -4.57
CA VAL A 117 -20.29 -12.63 -4.97
C VAL A 117 -19.95 -11.75 -3.76
N ALA A 118 -20.88 -11.57 -2.82
CA ALA A 118 -20.69 -10.72 -1.65
C ALA A 118 -19.55 -11.20 -0.74
N VAL A 119 -19.31 -12.52 -0.67
CA VAL A 119 -18.19 -13.10 0.06
C VAL A 119 -16.97 -13.28 -0.84
N GLY A 120 -17.15 -13.82 -2.04
CA GLY A 120 -16.06 -14.18 -2.94
C GLY A 120 -15.27 -12.97 -3.45
N LEU A 121 -15.95 -11.87 -3.80
CA LEU A 121 -15.27 -10.67 -4.32
C LEU A 121 -14.30 -10.07 -3.28
N PRO A 122 -14.71 -9.79 -2.02
CA PRO A 122 -13.78 -9.38 -0.99
C PRO A 122 -12.64 -10.37 -0.76
N THR A 123 -12.92 -11.67 -0.70
CA THR A 123 -11.89 -12.70 -0.48
C THR A 123 -10.82 -12.68 -1.57
N VAL A 124 -11.21 -12.60 -2.83
CA VAL A 124 -10.27 -12.52 -3.95
C VAL A 124 -9.43 -11.24 -3.89
N LEU A 125 -10.05 -10.08 -3.63
CA LEU A 125 -9.31 -8.82 -3.57
C LEU A 125 -8.35 -8.75 -2.38
N CYS A 126 -8.74 -9.27 -1.21
CA CYS A 126 -7.84 -9.42 -0.06
C CYS A 126 -6.66 -10.35 -0.40
N GLY A 127 -6.93 -11.45 -1.12
CA GLY A 127 -5.89 -12.38 -1.57
C GLY A 127 -4.89 -11.72 -2.53
N VAL A 128 -5.40 -10.99 -3.54
CA VAL A 128 -4.55 -10.21 -4.47
C VAL A 128 -3.73 -9.19 -3.71
N GLN A 129 -4.35 -8.45 -2.80
CA GLN A 129 -3.66 -7.45 -1.99
C GLN A 129 -2.52 -8.07 -1.17
N TYR A 130 -2.74 -9.22 -0.54
CA TYR A 130 -1.70 -9.93 0.21
C TYR A 130 -0.50 -10.26 -0.68
N LEU A 131 -0.75 -10.77 -1.89
CA LEU A 131 0.32 -11.08 -2.85
C LEU A 131 1.07 -9.83 -3.30
N VAL A 132 0.36 -8.72 -3.53
CA VAL A 132 0.98 -7.43 -3.90
C VAL A 132 1.86 -6.89 -2.78
N ILE A 133 1.41 -6.96 -1.52
CA ILE A 133 2.21 -6.53 -0.37
C ILE A 133 3.48 -7.37 -0.26
N ASN A 134 3.36 -8.69 -0.31
CA ASN A 134 4.49 -9.60 -0.21
C ASN A 134 5.50 -9.37 -1.35
N HIS A 135 5.02 -9.18 -2.59
CA HIS A 135 5.89 -8.87 -3.72
C HIS A 135 6.60 -7.52 -3.55
N ASN A 136 5.87 -6.49 -3.08
CA ASN A 136 6.46 -5.19 -2.83
C ASN A 136 7.51 -5.25 -1.71
N GLU A 137 7.28 -5.98 -0.62
CA GLU A 137 8.28 -6.16 0.44
C GLU A 137 9.58 -6.78 -0.09
N GLN A 138 9.47 -7.79 -0.97
CA GLN A 138 10.62 -8.37 -1.65
C GLN A 138 11.34 -7.34 -2.55
N GLN A 139 10.59 -6.52 -3.30
CA GLN A 139 11.18 -5.46 -4.12
C GLN A 139 11.89 -4.39 -3.28
N GLN A 140 11.30 -3.98 -2.15
CA GLN A 140 11.92 -3.00 -1.25
C GLN A 140 13.22 -3.55 -0.64
N ALA A 141 13.22 -4.82 -0.20
CA ALA A 141 14.43 -5.47 0.30
C ALA A 141 15.51 -5.60 -0.79
N ALA A 142 15.13 -6.00 -2.00
CA ALA A 142 16.04 -6.06 -3.13
C ALA A 142 16.60 -4.68 -3.50
N CYS A 143 15.77 -3.63 -3.46
CA CYS A 143 16.16 -2.25 -3.71
C CYS A 143 17.20 -1.77 -2.67
N ALA A 144 16.94 -2.01 -1.38
CA ALA A 144 17.86 -1.62 -0.30
C ALA A 144 19.22 -2.34 -0.39
N ALA A 145 19.23 -3.58 -0.90
CA ALA A 145 20.44 -4.36 -1.08
C ALA A 145 21.27 -3.99 -2.33
N ARG A 146 20.75 -3.16 -3.24
CA ARG A 146 21.47 -2.76 -4.46
C ARG A 146 22.76 -2.01 -4.10
N SER A 147 23.83 -2.32 -4.83
CA SER A 147 25.03 -1.49 -4.83
C SER A 147 24.75 -0.15 -5.53
N LEU A 148 25.59 0.84 -5.28
CA LEU A 148 25.45 2.18 -5.86
C LEU A 148 25.39 2.20 -7.40
N PRO A 149 26.25 1.47 -8.15
CA PRO A 149 26.13 1.39 -9.61
C PRO A 149 24.80 0.77 -10.07
N GLU A 150 24.31 -0.25 -9.39
CA GLU A 150 23.02 -0.90 -9.69
C GLU A 150 21.85 0.03 -9.40
N ALA A 151 21.90 0.77 -8.28
CA ALA A 151 20.89 1.76 -7.92
C ALA A 151 20.85 2.90 -8.95
N MET A 152 22.01 3.39 -9.40
CA MET A 152 22.07 4.39 -10.47
C MET A 152 21.46 3.88 -11.77
N ALA A 153 21.75 2.64 -12.17
CA ALA A 153 21.15 2.04 -13.35
C ALA A 153 19.62 1.87 -13.20
N ALA A 154 19.15 1.37 -12.06
CA ALA A 154 17.72 1.19 -11.77
C ALA A 154 16.96 2.53 -11.76
N CYS A 155 17.54 3.57 -11.18
CA CYS A 155 16.98 4.92 -11.16
C CYS A 155 17.12 5.65 -12.51
N ARG A 156 17.71 5.01 -13.54
CA ARG A 156 18.01 5.59 -14.86
C ARG A 156 18.80 6.90 -14.74
N SER A 157 19.71 6.92 -13.77
CA SER A 157 20.58 8.05 -13.49
C SER A 157 21.70 8.12 -14.54
N ASN A 158 21.88 9.30 -15.15
CA ASN A 158 23.02 9.52 -16.04
C ASN A 158 24.28 9.76 -15.20
N THR A 159 25.23 8.83 -15.21
CA THR A 159 26.47 8.92 -14.42
C THR A 159 27.28 10.19 -14.69
N ALA A 160 27.18 10.78 -15.89
CA ALA A 160 27.84 12.03 -16.23
C ALA A 160 27.34 13.25 -15.42
N HIS A 161 26.16 13.14 -14.80
CA HIS A 161 25.57 14.20 -14.00
C HIS A 161 26.01 14.17 -12.54
N TYR A 162 26.88 13.23 -12.16
CA TYR A 162 27.27 13.01 -10.78
C TYR A 162 28.79 12.98 -10.62
N ARG A 163 29.24 13.43 -9.45
CA ARG A 163 30.63 13.34 -9.03
C ARG A 163 30.72 12.51 -7.75
N PHE A 164 31.58 11.51 -7.78
CA PHE A 164 31.98 10.75 -6.60
C PHE A 164 33.15 11.44 -5.92
N SER A 165 33.03 11.65 -4.61
CA SER A 165 34.10 12.20 -3.78
C SER A 165 34.06 11.60 -2.39
N THR A 166 35.14 11.77 -1.65
CA THR A 166 35.18 11.49 -0.21
C THR A 166 35.13 12.83 0.52
N SER A 167 34.24 12.97 1.51
CA SER A 167 34.18 14.17 2.33
C SER A 167 35.47 14.31 3.16
N SER A 168 35.73 15.50 3.69
CA SER A 168 36.86 15.75 4.60
C SER A 168 36.85 14.86 5.84
N GLU A 169 35.69 14.33 6.20
CA GLU A 169 35.46 13.43 7.33
C GLU A 169 35.62 11.94 6.95
N GLY A 170 35.92 11.63 5.68
CA GLY A 170 36.14 10.27 5.20
C GLY A 170 34.90 9.56 4.64
N PHE A 171 33.74 10.23 4.55
CA PHE A 171 32.50 9.60 4.06
C PHE A 171 32.39 9.66 2.54
N ALA A 172 31.99 8.55 1.92
CA ALA A 172 31.66 8.54 0.49
C ALA A 172 30.49 9.49 0.22
N THR A 173 30.64 10.36 -0.78
CA THR A 173 29.68 11.40 -1.14
C THR A 173 29.39 11.33 -2.64
N LEU A 174 28.10 11.36 -3.00
CA LEU A 174 27.65 11.48 -4.38
C LEU A 174 27.05 12.88 -4.57
N THR A 175 27.69 13.67 -5.42
CA THR A 175 27.31 15.08 -5.65
C THR A 175 26.65 15.24 -7.02
N LEU A 176 25.45 15.83 -7.06
CA LEU A 176 24.76 16.18 -8.31
C LEU A 176 25.37 17.45 -8.92
N ILE A 177 25.88 17.36 -10.16
CA ILE A 177 26.62 18.42 -10.87
C ILE A 177 25.96 18.90 -12.16
N ALA A 178 24.78 18.40 -12.52
CA ALA A 178 24.05 18.85 -13.72
C ALA A 178 22.73 19.54 -13.34
N PRO A 179 22.48 20.77 -13.80
CA PRO A 179 21.24 21.49 -13.51
C PRO A 179 20.09 21.01 -14.42
N GLY A 180 18.88 20.83 -13.85
CA GLY A 180 17.62 20.80 -14.58
C GLY A 180 17.17 19.45 -15.16
N THR A 181 17.85 18.34 -14.90
CA THR A 181 17.56 17.06 -15.61
C THR A 181 17.21 15.84 -14.77
N THR A 182 17.19 15.90 -13.43
CA THR A 182 17.13 14.64 -12.66
C THR A 182 16.27 14.64 -11.40
N ASP A 183 15.21 15.43 -11.27
CA ASP A 183 14.36 15.37 -10.06
C ASP A 183 13.87 13.94 -9.77
N ARG A 184 13.49 13.18 -10.81
CA ARG A 184 13.06 11.79 -10.67
C ARG A 184 14.18 10.83 -10.28
N ALA A 185 15.33 10.88 -10.97
CA ALA A 185 16.46 10.00 -10.69
C ALA A 185 17.11 10.33 -9.33
N TRP A 186 17.16 11.62 -8.98
CA TRP A 186 17.61 12.13 -7.70
C TRP A 186 16.70 11.70 -6.57
N ASN A 187 15.38 11.83 -6.71
CA ASN A 187 14.42 11.34 -5.70
C ASN A 187 14.53 9.82 -5.53
N CYS A 188 14.67 9.06 -6.62
CA CYS A 188 14.88 7.62 -6.57
C CYS A 188 16.17 7.25 -5.81
N LEU A 189 17.30 7.90 -6.13
CA LEU A 189 18.56 7.67 -5.43
C LEU A 189 18.48 8.10 -3.96
N THR A 190 17.81 9.23 -3.68
CA THR A 190 17.57 9.72 -2.32
C THR A 190 16.83 8.68 -1.50
N ASN A 191 15.72 8.16 -2.03
CA ASN A 191 14.97 7.11 -1.37
C ASN A 191 15.83 5.87 -1.13
N TRP A 192 16.59 5.42 -2.13
CA TRP A 192 17.51 4.29 -1.96
C TRP A 192 18.53 4.53 -0.84
N THR A 193 19.14 5.72 -0.76
CA THR A 193 20.14 6.02 0.28
C THR A 193 19.58 6.02 1.71
N TYR A 194 18.28 6.24 1.89
CA TYR A 194 17.65 6.11 3.20
C TYR A 194 17.58 4.66 3.71
N HIS A 195 17.63 3.67 2.81
CA HIS A 195 17.47 2.26 3.15
C HIS A 195 18.76 1.45 3.02
N ALA A 196 19.70 1.86 2.17
CA ALA A 196 20.96 1.14 1.99
C ALA A 196 21.97 1.47 3.10
N GLU A 197 22.43 0.46 3.84
CA GLU A 197 23.34 0.62 4.99
C GLU A 197 24.69 1.24 4.61
N SER A 198 25.16 1.00 3.38
CA SER A 198 26.44 1.52 2.86
C SER A 198 26.25 2.65 1.84
N ALA A 199 25.12 3.37 1.91
CA ALA A 199 24.83 4.46 0.98
C ALA A 199 25.81 5.63 1.14
N PRO A 200 26.27 6.25 0.04
CA PRO A 200 26.99 7.51 0.12
C PRO A 200 26.05 8.64 0.58
N SER A 201 26.62 9.66 1.23
CA SER A 201 25.91 10.90 1.48
C SER A 201 25.58 11.61 0.15
N LEU A 202 24.31 11.96 -0.05
CA LEU A 202 23.87 12.71 -1.22
C LEU A 202 24.00 14.21 -0.98
N LYS A 203 24.66 14.91 -1.90
CA LYS A 203 24.79 16.38 -1.88
C LYS A 203 24.46 17.00 -3.22
N ILE A 204 23.95 18.22 -3.19
CA ILE A 204 23.72 19.04 -4.38
C ILE A 204 24.83 20.08 -4.43
N ASP A 205 25.51 20.20 -5.58
CA ASP A 205 26.51 21.26 -5.77
C ASP A 205 25.80 22.59 -6.08
N GLU A 206 25.46 23.34 -5.03
CA GLU A 206 24.79 24.64 -5.16
C GLU A 206 25.55 25.66 -6.02
N SER A 207 26.86 25.50 -6.21
CA SER A 207 27.63 26.41 -7.06
C SER A 207 27.22 26.29 -8.53
N VAL A 208 26.97 25.07 -9.00
CA VAL A 208 26.49 24.80 -10.36
C VAL A 208 25.07 25.34 -10.55
N TYR A 209 24.20 25.10 -9.57
CA TYR A 209 22.81 25.58 -9.62
C TYR A 209 22.73 27.11 -9.53
N ALA A 210 23.57 27.75 -8.71
CA ALA A 210 23.64 29.20 -8.65
C ALA A 210 24.09 29.81 -9.98
N ALA A 211 25.06 29.20 -10.69
CA ALA A 211 25.47 29.64 -12.02
C ALA A 211 24.34 29.48 -13.05
N ALA A 212 23.61 28.37 -13.01
CA ALA A 212 22.45 28.14 -13.89
C ALA A 212 21.32 29.15 -13.63
N ARG A 213 20.98 29.42 -12.37
CA ARG A 213 19.96 30.43 -11.98
C ARG A 213 20.33 31.83 -12.49
N ARG A 214 21.60 32.23 -12.40
CA ARG A 214 22.08 33.51 -12.94
C ARG A 214 21.91 33.60 -14.45
N ARG A 215 22.24 32.54 -15.20
CA ARG A 215 22.06 32.50 -16.66
C ARG A 215 20.58 32.57 -17.06
N ALA A 216 19.71 31.84 -16.36
CA ALA A 216 18.27 31.87 -16.63
C ALA A 216 17.68 33.27 -16.42
N LYS A 217 18.09 33.98 -15.37
CA LYS A 217 17.68 35.36 -15.11
C LYS A 217 18.12 36.30 -16.24
N LEU A 218 19.38 36.22 -16.66
CA LEU A 218 19.92 37.03 -17.76
C LEU A 218 19.12 36.83 -19.05
N ASN A 219 18.78 35.58 -19.39
CA ASN A 219 18.02 35.26 -20.59
C ASN A 219 16.55 35.73 -20.54
N SER A 220 15.98 35.97 -19.34
CA SER A 220 14.61 36.46 -19.21
C SER A 220 14.48 37.99 -19.30
N GLU A 221 15.60 38.69 -19.18
CA GLU A 221 15.68 40.16 -19.29
C GLU A 221 15.96 40.63 -20.72
N MET A 222 16.25 39.69 -21.63
CA MET A 222 16.44 39.90 -23.07
C MET A 222 15.16 39.59 -23.84
#